data_AF-G3XNH2-F1
#
_entry.id   AF-G3XNH2-F1
#
_cell.length_a   1.000
_cell.length_b   1.000
_cell.length_c   1.000
_cell.angle_alpha   90.00
_cell.angle_beta   90.00
_cell.angle_gamma   90.00
#
_symmetry.space_group_name_H-M   'P 1'
#
loop_
_entity.id
_entity.type
_entity.pdbx_description
1 polymer ?
#
loop_
_entity_poly.entity_id
_entity_poly.type
_entity_poly.pdbx_seq_one_letter_code
_entity_poly.pdbx_strand_id
1 'polypeptide(L)'
;MNLISPAAHRGHESIIRILLDFGVKDLNSRDKSGHTPLLHAASMWHTKIVKLLLRTGIPDPNCQNAGGQTPLTHASHFGHD
;
A
#
# COMPACT_ATOMS: atom_id res chain seq x y z
N MET A 1 -9.78 -10.76 -4.36
CA MET A 1 -9.04 -11.14 -3.15
C MET A 1 -7.72 -10.38 -3.19
N ASN A 2 -7.45 -9.48 -2.24
CA ASN A 2 -6.24 -8.65 -2.29
C ASN A 2 -5.05 -9.41 -1.69
N LEU A 3 -4.24 -10.03 -2.54
CA LEU A 3 -3.09 -10.84 -2.11
C LEU A 3 -1.89 -9.99 -1.66
N ILE A 4 -1.79 -8.74 -2.15
CA ILE A 4 -0.66 -7.86 -1.87
C ILE A 4 -0.83 -7.10 -0.54
N SER A 5 -2.05 -6.76 -0.13
CA SER A 5 -2.29 -5.99 1.12
C SER A 5 -1.66 -6.61 2.37
N PRO A 6 -1.79 -7.92 2.66
CA PRO A 6 -1.14 -8.52 3.82
C PRO A 6 0.39 -8.43 3.78
N ALA A 7 0.99 -8.61 2.59
CA ALA A 7 2.44 -8.49 2.41
C ALA A 7 2.90 -7.03 2.55
N ALA A 8 2.11 -6.07 2.06
CA ALA A 8 2.38 -4.64 2.16
C ALA A 8 2.32 -4.15 3.61
N HIS A 9 1.32 -4.59 4.36
CA HIS A 9 1.18 -4.28 5.78
C HIS A 9 2.36 -4.83 6.61
N ARG A 10 2.82 -6.05 6.31
CA ARG A 10 3.91 -6.71 7.05
C ARG A 10 5.33 -6.32 6.60
N GLY A 11 5.49 -5.55 5.52
CA GLY A 11 6.83 -5.17 5.07
C GLY A 11 7.54 -6.23 4.21
N HIS A 12 6.82 -7.21 3.66
CA HIS A 12 7.41 -8.31 2.89
C HIS A 12 7.72 -7.92 1.43
N GLU A 13 8.75 -7.09 1.24
CA GLU A 13 9.15 -6.57 -0.08
C GLU A 13 9.36 -7.68 -1.13
N SER A 14 10.09 -8.74 -0.79
CA SER A 14 10.37 -9.85 -1.72
C SER A 14 9.11 -10.56 -2.19
N ILE A 15 8.11 -10.72 -1.32
CA ILE A 15 6.83 -11.34 -1.68
C ILE A 15 6.06 -10.43 -2.64
N ILE A 16 6.08 -9.11 -2.42
CA ILE A 16 5.43 -8.17 -3.34
C ILE A 16 6.09 -8.21 -4.72
N ARG A 17 7.41 -8.26 -4.79
CA ARG A 17 8.12 -8.40 -6.08
C ARG A 17 7.67 -9.66 -6.83
N ILE A 18 7.67 -10.80 -6.15
CA ILE A 18 7.19 -12.07 -6.72
C ILE A 18 5.74 -11.91 -7.24
N LEU A 19 4.83 -11.37 -6.42
CA LEU A 19 3.43 -11.19 -6.83
C LEU A 19 3.28 -10.26 -8.05
N LEU A 20 4.06 -9.18 -8.12
CA LEU A 20 4.08 -8.28 -9.28
C LEU A 20 4.64 -8.98 -10.53
N ASP A 21 5.69 -9.79 -10.39
CA ASP A 21 6.29 -10.57 -11.48
C ASP A 21 5.33 -11.65 -12.01
N PHE A 22 4.49 -12.22 -11.15
CA PHE A 22 3.39 -13.11 -11.52
C PHE A 22 2.16 -12.38 -12.10
N GLY A 23 2.24 -11.06 -12.29
CA GLY A 23 1.22 -10.29 -13.00
C GLY A 23 0.04 -9.87 -12.14
N VAL A 24 0.18 -9.82 -10.81
CA VAL A 24 -0.85 -9.23 -9.95
C VAL A 24 -0.97 -7.72 -10.26
N LYS A 25 -2.12 -7.32 -10.79
CA LYS A 25 -2.42 -5.93 -11.19
C LYS A 25 -3.43 -5.23 -10.29
N ASP A 26 -4.14 -5.97 -9.44
CA ASP A 26 -5.10 -5.39 -8.52
C ASP A 26 -4.39 -4.80 -7.29
N LEU A 27 -3.87 -3.58 -7.47
CA LEU A 27 -3.17 -2.81 -6.43
C LEU A 27 -4.07 -1.74 -5.79
N ASN A 28 -5.33 -1.63 -6.23
CA ASN A 28 -6.30 -0.64 -5.75
C ASN A 28 -7.44 -1.26 -4.93
N SER A 29 -7.48 -2.59 -4.80
CA SER A 29 -8.47 -3.26 -3.96
C SER A 29 -8.42 -2.75 -2.52
N ARG A 30 -9.61 -2.39 -2.02
CA ARG A 30 -9.81 -1.83 -0.69
C ARG A 30 -10.32 -2.89 0.27
N ASP A 31 -9.83 -2.88 1.50
CA ASP A 31 -10.43 -3.66 2.58
C ASP A 31 -11.67 -2.96 3.19
N LYS A 32 -12.21 -3.54 4.27
CA LYS A 32 -13.40 -3.00 4.97
C LYS A 32 -13.18 -1.60 5.56
N SER A 33 -11.94 -1.23 5.85
CA SER A 33 -11.56 0.11 6.34
C SER A 33 -11.23 1.07 5.18
N GLY A 34 -11.40 0.61 3.94
CA GLY A 34 -11.05 1.37 2.75
C GLY A 34 -9.54 1.43 2.50
N HIS A 35 -8.72 0.61 3.15
CA HIS A 35 -7.26 0.65 2.96
C HIS A 35 -6.87 -0.10 1.68
N THR A 36 -6.06 0.56 0.86
CA THR A 36 -5.36 -0.06 -0.28
C THR A 36 -4.02 -0.64 0.20
N PRO A 37 -3.35 -1.49 -0.61
CA PRO A 37 -1.97 -1.89 -0.34
C PRO A 37 -1.01 -0.71 -0.09
N LEU A 38 -1.21 0.40 -0.81
CA LEU A 38 -0.39 1.60 -0.66
C LEU A 38 -0.61 2.26 0.71
N LEU A 39 -1.86 2.34 1.17
CA LEU A 39 -2.20 2.81 2.52
C LEU A 39 -1.58 1.92 3.60
N HIS A 40 -1.67 0.59 3.46
CA HIS A 40 -1.06 -0.37 4.40
C HIS A 40 0.47 -0.23 4.48
N ALA A 41 1.14 -0.07 3.34
CA ALA A 41 2.58 0.13 3.32
C ALA A 41 2.98 1.46 3.95
N ALA A 42 2.23 2.53 3.67
CA ALA A 42 2.49 3.86 4.19
C ALA A 42 2.22 3.97 5.70
N SER A 43 1.12 3.38 6.20
CA SER A 43 0.77 3.39 7.62
C SER A 43 1.77 2.66 8.50
N MET A 44 2.50 1.70 7.92
CA MET A 44 3.54 0.92 8.58
C MET A 44 4.95 1.37 8.20
N TRP A 45 5.09 2.53 7.54
CA TRP A 45 6.37 3.14 7.14
C TRP A 45 7.27 2.28 6.25
N HIS A 46 6.70 1.34 5.50
CA HIS A 46 7.43 0.50 4.56
C HIS A 46 7.77 1.27 3.27
N THR A 47 8.62 2.29 3.38
CA THR A 47 8.98 3.22 2.29
C THR A 47 9.49 2.52 1.03
N LYS A 48 10.20 1.40 1.16
CA LYS A 48 10.61 0.59 0.00
C LYS A 48 9.42 0.01 -0.75
N ILE A 49 8.40 -0.47 -0.03
CA ILE A 49 7.17 -1.00 -0.62
C ILE A 49 6.34 0.13 -1.21
N VAL A 50 6.23 1.29 -0.55
CA VAL A 50 5.55 2.47 -1.10
C VAL A 50 6.16 2.84 -2.47
N LYS A 51 7.48 2.96 -2.55
CA LYS A 51 8.19 3.24 -3.81
C LYS A 51 7.96 2.14 -4.85
N LEU A 52 8.01 0.87 -4.44
CA LEU A 52 7.80 -0.26 -5.33
C LEU A 52 6.39 -0.26 -5.94
N LEU A 53 5.35 -0.05 -5.13
CA LEU A 53 3.96 0.00 -5.57
C LEU A 53 3.72 1.20 -6.48
N LEU A 54 4.22 2.39 -6.13
CA LEU A 54 4.08 3.59 -6.98
C LEU A 54 4.78 3.45 -8.33
N ARG A 55 5.91 2.74 -8.41
CA ARG A 55 6.63 2.50 -9.68
C ARG A 55 5.80 1.72 -10.70
N THR A 56 4.77 0.99 -10.26
CA THR A 56 3.85 0.29 -11.18
C THR A 56 2.93 1.25 -11.93
N GLY A 57 2.75 2.48 -11.42
CA GLY A 57 1.82 3.48 -11.98
C GLY A 57 0.34 3.16 -11.79
N ILE A 58 0.01 2.07 -11.08
CA ILE A 58 -1.38 1.62 -10.88
C ILE A 58 -2.04 2.29 -9.66
N PRO A 59 -1.38 2.40 -8.49
CA PRO A 59 -2.02 2.99 -7.32
C PRO A 59 -2.11 4.52 -7.41
N ASP A 60 -3.26 5.07 -7.01
CA ASP A 60 -3.42 6.50 -6.77
C ASP A 60 -2.84 6.90 -5.39
N PRO A 61 -1.79 7.74 -5.31
CA PRO A 61 -1.20 8.19 -4.05
C PRO A 61 -2.14 9.06 -3.20
N ASN A 62 -3.22 9.59 -3.79
CA ASN A 62 -4.21 10.42 -3.09
C ASN A 62 -5.45 9.64 -2.68
N CYS A 63 -5.48 8.31 -2.87
CA CYS A 63 -6.64 7.51 -2.50
C CYS A 63 -6.92 7.61 -0.98
N GLN A 64 -8.17 7.88 -0.61
CA GLN A 64 -8.55 8.07 0.79
C GLN A 64 -9.20 6.83 1.39
N ASN A 65 -8.78 6.43 2.59
CA ASN A 65 -9.49 5.39 3.35
C ASN A 65 -10.88 5.85 3.82
N ALA A 66 -11.63 4.99 4.52
CA ALA A 66 -12.95 5.33 5.04
C ALA A 66 -12.95 6.52 6.03
N GLY A 67 -11.80 6.83 6.64
CA GLY A 67 -11.60 8.00 7.50
C GLY A 67 -11.10 9.25 6.76
N GLY A 68 -11.04 9.25 5.42
CA GLY A 68 -10.57 10.39 4.62
C GLY A 68 -9.05 10.56 4.58
N GLN A 69 -8.27 9.61 5.11
CA GLN A 69 -6.82 9.71 5.17
C GLN A 69 -6.19 9.16 3.88
N THR A 70 -5.22 9.88 3.33
CA THR A 70 -4.39 9.44 2.21
C THR A 70 -3.19 8.64 2.74
N PRO A 71 -2.48 7.86 1.92
CA PRO A 71 -1.22 7.23 2.31
C PRO A 71 -0.28 8.19 3.07
N LEU A 72 -0.12 9.41 2.56
CA LEU A 72 0.75 10.41 3.18
C LEU A 72 0.20 10.92 4.52
N THR A 73 -1.07 11.36 4.56
CA THR A 73 -1.64 11.90 5.81
C THR A 73 -1.81 10.83 6.89
N HIS A 74 -1.93 9.56 6.50
CA HIS A 74 -1.96 8.45 7.43
C HIS A 74 -0.56 8.13 7.98
N ALA A 75 0.47 8.11 7.13
CA ALA A 75 1.87 7.92 7.57
C ALA A 75 2.32 9.04 8.52
N SER A 76 1.94 10.29 8.25
CA SER A 76 2.26 11.44 9.11
C SER A 76 1.53 11.39 10.46
N HIS A 77 0.33 10.80 10.52
CA HIS A 77 -0.47 10.73 11.75
C HIS A 77 0.19 9.91 12.85
N PHE A 78 0.99 8.92 12.48
CA PHE A 78 1.66 8.05 13.43
C PHE A 78 3.10 8.47 13.75
N GLY A 79 3.60 9.54 13.12
CA GLY A 79 4.87 10.18 13.42
C GLY A 79 6.08 9.32 13.05
N HIS A 80 6.96 9.86 12.20
CA HIS A 80 8.41 9.78 12.30
C HIS A 80 8.96 10.47 11.04
N ASP A 81 9.59 11.63 11.24
CA ASP A 81 10.52 12.25 10.28
C ASP A 81 11.78 11.39 10.13
#